data_AF-A0A5K1HN91-F1
#
_entry.id   AF-A0A5K1HN91-F1
#
_cell.length_a   1.000
_cell.length_b   1.000
_cell.length_c   1.000
_cell.angle_alpha   90.00
_cell.angle_beta   90.00
_cell.angle_gamma   90.00
#
_symmetry.space_group_name_H-M   'P 1'
#
loop_
_entity.id
_entity.type
_entity.pdbx_description
1 polymer ?
#
loop_
_entity_poly.entity_id
_entity_poly.type
_entity_poly.pdbx_seq_one_letter_code
_entity_poly.pdbx_strand_id
1 'polypeptide(L)' 'CQICPGRSEVIRAVIVRTCKELKRDNGMIIRYDDNAAVVIDQKEIQKAPEFLVRLL' A
#
# COMPACT_ATOMS: atom_id res chain seq x y z
N CYS A 1 -18.12 16.47 -5.49
CA CYS A 1 -16.94 17.11 -4.86
C CYS A 1 -15.77 17.05 -5.81
N GLN A 2 -15.35 18.19 -6.37
CA GLN A 2 -14.05 18.32 -7.02
C GLN A 2 -12.97 18.38 -5.95
N ILE A 3 -11.89 17.65 -6.17
CA ILE A 3 -10.67 17.72 -5.37
C ILE A 3 -10.13 19.17 -5.49
N CYS A 4 -9.95 19.86 -4.36
CA CYS A 4 -9.42 21.22 -4.35
C CYS A 4 -7.92 21.21 -4.73
N PRO A 5 -7.45 22.03 -5.70
CA PRO A 5 -6.14 21.89 -6.36
C PRO A 5 -4.92 22.29 -5.50
N GLY A 6 -5.03 22.34 -4.17
CA GLY A 6 -3.98 22.87 -3.30
C GLY A 6 -3.42 21.93 -2.24
N ARG A 7 -3.97 20.71 -2.05
CA ARG A 7 -3.62 19.88 -0.87
C ARG A 7 -3.50 18.39 -1.12
N SER A 8 -3.76 17.90 -2.32
CA SER A 8 -3.74 16.45 -2.62
C SER A 8 -2.74 16.14 -3.71
N GLU A 9 -1.71 15.39 -3.35
CA GLU A 9 -0.74 14.84 -4.28
C GLU A 9 -1.17 13.42 -4.68
N VAL A 10 -1.10 13.10 -5.97
CA VAL A 10 -1.38 11.75 -6.48
C VAL A 10 -0.07 10.99 -6.54
N ILE A 11 0.11 10.07 -5.59
CA ILE A 11 1.30 9.20 -5.49
C ILE A 11 0.98 7.77 -5.94
N ARG A 12 1.98 7.06 -6.46
CA ARG A 12 1.89 5.62 -6.75
C ARG A 12 2.43 4.83 -5.56
N ALA A 13 1.70 3.79 -5.17
CA ALA A 13 2.10 2.92 -4.07
C ALA A 13 1.71 1.47 -4.36
N VAL A 14 2.44 0.54 -3.75
CA VAL A 14 2.14 -0.90 -3.76
C VAL A 14 1.60 -1.29 -2.40
N ILE A 15 0.45 -1.97 -2.38
CA ILE A 15 -0.13 -2.49 -1.15
C ILE A 15 0.64 -3.74 -0.75
N VAL A 16 1.18 -3.77 0.47
CA VAL A 16 1.98 -4.88 1.00
C VAL A 16 1.22 -5.73 2.01
N ARG A 17 0.33 -5.10 2.80
CA ARG A 17 -0.51 -5.79 3.79
C ARG A 17 -1.95 -5.30 3.71
N THR A 18 -2.88 -6.23 3.86
CA THR A 18 -4.32 -5.96 3.89
C THR A 18 -5.01 -6.70 5.02
N CYS A 19 -5.94 -6.03 5.70
CA CYS A 19 -6.87 -6.68 6.63
C CYS A 19 -7.84 -7.62 5.91
N LYS A 20 -8.03 -7.41 4.61
CA LYS A 20 -8.81 -8.32 3.77
C LYS A 20 -8.05 -9.62 3.58
N GLU A 21 -8.77 -10.73 3.71
CA GLU A 21 -8.26 -12.08 3.51
C GLU A 21 -7.84 -12.30 2.06
N LEU A 22 -6.60 -12.73 1.87
CA LEU A 22 -6.06 -13.19 0.60
C LEU A 22 -6.10 -14.72 0.57
N LYS A 23 -6.93 -15.27 -0.31
CA LYS A 23 -7.00 -16.71 -0.57
C LYS A 23 -6.00 -17.06 -1.66
N ARG A 24 -5.10 -18.00 -1.36
CA ARG A 24 -4.15 -18.55 -2.33
C ARG A 24 -4.71 -19.85 -2.93
N ASP A 25 -4.23 -20.17 -4.13
CA ASP A 25 -4.68 -21.35 -4.89
C ASP A 25 -4.40 -22.67 -4.16
N ASN A 26 -3.42 -22.66 -3.25
CA ASN A 26 -3.09 -23.78 -2.37
C ASN A 26 -4.02 -23.91 -1.15
N GLY A 27 -5.11 -23.14 -1.08
CA GLY A 27 -6.10 -23.18 0.00
C GLY A 27 -5.72 -22.39 1.26
N MET A 28 -4.53 -21.76 1.30
CA MET A 28 -4.13 -20.93 2.43
C MET A 28 -4.85 -19.58 2.41
N ILE A 29 -5.19 -19.08 3.60
CA ILE A 29 -5.77 -17.75 3.80
C ILE A 29 -4.77 -16.91 4.60
N ILE A 30 -4.43 -15.74 4.09
CA ILE A 30 -3.53 -14.79 4.75
C ILE A 30 -4.31 -13.53 5.08
N ARG A 31 -4.23 -13.10 6.34
CA ARG A 31 -4.86 -11.89 6.84
C ARG A 31 -3.88 -11.15 7.75
N TYR A 32 -3.81 -9.83 7.58
CA TYR A 32 -3.01 -8.96 8.44
C TYR A 32 -3.91 -8.16 9.39
N ASP A 33 -3.36 -7.66 10.49
CA ASP A 33 -4.13 -6.84 11.44
C ASP A 33 -4.27 -5.40 10.97
N ASP A 34 -3.35 -4.92 10.11
CA ASP A 34 -3.37 -3.57 9.56
C ASP A 34 -3.18 -3.53 8.05
N ASN A 35 -3.60 -2.40 7.45
CA ASN A 35 -3.33 -2.08 6.07
C ASN A 35 -2.02 -1.28 5.98
N ALA A 36 -1.17 -1.64 5.02
CA ALA A 36 0.07 -0.92 4.78
C ALA A 36 0.41 -0.88 3.29
N ALA A 37 0.96 0.25 2.84
CA ALA A 37 1.42 0.44 1.48
C ALA A 37 2.84 1.01 1.46
N VAL A 38 3.60 0.66 0.42
CA VAL A 38 4.93 1.20 0.16
C VAL A 38 4.83 2.14 -1.03
N VAL A 39 5.28 3.38 -0.84
CA VAL A 39 5.32 4.37 -1.92
C VAL A 39 6.45 4.00 -2.89
N ILE A 40 6.15 3.96 -4.19
CA ILE A 40 7.12 3.62 -5.23
C ILE A 40 7.29 4.80 -6.18
N ASP A 41 8.55 5.14 -6.46
CA ASP A 41 8.90 6.05 -7.55
C ASP A 41 9.35 5.25 -8.78
N GLN A 42 9.20 5.80 -9.97
CA GLN A 42 9.46 5.11 -11.25
C GLN A 42 10.90 4.62 -11.42
N LYS A 43 11.83 5.05 -10.55
CA LYS A 43 13.26 4.94 -10.80
C LYS A 43 14.02 3.88 -10.02
N GLU A 44 13.50 3.29 -8.94
CA GLU A 44 14.18 2.16 -8.28
C GLU A 44 13.37 1.53 -7.14
N ILE A 45 13.31 0.20 -7.10
CA ILE A 45 12.82 -0.57 -5.94
C ILE A 45 14.05 -0.92 -5.08
N GLN A 46 14.71 0.08 -4.49
CA GLN A 46 15.99 -0.11 -3.78
C GLN A 46 16.08 0.65 -2.44
N LYS A 47 14.95 1.04 -1.83
CA LYS A 47 14.99 1.57 -0.47
C LYS A 47 14.22 0.67 0.48
N ALA A 48 14.91 0.31 1.56
CA ALA A 48 14.40 -0.43 2.72
C ALA A 48 13.16 0.29 3.33
N PRO A 49 12.46 -0.29 4.34
CA PRO A 49 11.05 -0.04 4.65
C PRO A 49 10.70 1.37 5.19
N GLU A 50 11.58 2.36 5.07
CA GLU A 50 11.36 3.74 5.54
C GLU A 50 10.11 4.40 4.94
N PHE A 51 9.59 3.91 3.80
CA PHE A 51 8.40 4.43 3.15
C PHE A 51 7.12 3.58 3.35
N LEU A 52 7.07 2.76 4.40
CA LEU A 52 5.84 2.05 4.76
C LEU A 52 4.83 3.02 5.40
N VAL A 53 3.77 3.31 4.66
CA VAL A 53 2.64 4.10 5.14
C VAL A 53 1.62 3.13 5.74
N ARG A 54 1.34 3.30 7.04
CA ARG A 54 0.22 2.61 7.69
C ARG A 54 -1.08 3.28 7.28
N LEU A 55 -1.98 2.51 6.69
CA LEU A 55 -3.31 2.94 6.29
C LEU A 55 -4.25 2.62 7.45
N LEU A 56 -4.73 3.68 8.12
CA LEU A 56 -5.69 3.58 9.23
C LEU A 56 -7.09 3.20 8.73
#